data_AF-A0A3D3JRI3-F1
#
_entry.id   AF-A0A3D3JRI3-F1
#
_cell.length_a   1.000
_cell.length_b   1.000
_cell.length_c   1.000
_cell.angle_alpha   90.00
_cell.angle_beta   90.00
_cell.angle_gamma   90.00
#
_symmetry.space_group_name_H-M   'P 1'
#
loop_
_entity.id
_entity.type
_entity.pdbx_description
1 polymer ?
#
loop_
_entity_poly.entity_id
_entity_poly.type
_entity_poly.pdbx_seq_one_letter_code
_entity_poly.pdbx_strand_id
1 'polypeptide(L)'
;MKYAAVYFFAAAFLFTAVAPSASAGPFSFLNPKNPKRIKTLIVTGNFVKSRMLAELIQFRTNQPILLLPTGSEETTMYFLGPDLQAYEIDLDDFKDFVAFLQPKKVLFLGDKNYAPPEYIDELGEVATTWVVNSGDWEQIAFSVEEVMRIRKLTFDYLVLLKQLEERDRPKPSIMINPKGEKRVVPTDKAEIFKKYETKGSSWENE
;
A
#
# COMPACT_ATOMS: atom_id res chain seq x y z
N MET A 1 -0.63 25.04 -51.41
CA MET A 1 0.42 24.09 -51.86
C MET A 1 1.10 23.55 -50.61
N LYS A 2 0.71 22.32 -50.24
CA LYS A 2 1.55 21.11 -50.20
C LYS A 2 2.31 20.95 -48.87
N TYR A 3 1.67 20.11 -48.04
CA TYR A 3 2.14 19.41 -46.85
C TYR A 3 3.48 18.67 -47.05
N ALA A 4 4.31 18.68 -46.01
CA ALA A 4 5.29 17.65 -45.71
C ALA A 4 5.12 17.33 -44.22
N ALA A 5 4.23 16.41 -43.86
CA ALA A 5 4.49 14.97 -43.74
C ALA A 5 5.63 14.67 -42.75
N VAL A 6 5.39 14.95 -41.47
CA VAL A 6 6.11 14.29 -40.38
C VAL A 6 5.36 13.01 -40.06
N TYR A 7 6.00 11.89 -40.35
CA TYR A 7 5.54 10.56 -40.01
C TYR A 7 5.49 10.44 -38.48
N PHE A 8 4.27 10.43 -37.94
CA PHE A 8 4.05 9.94 -36.59
C PHE A 8 4.39 8.45 -36.59
N PHE A 9 5.49 8.09 -35.93
CA PHE A 9 5.66 6.73 -35.46
C PHE A 9 4.52 6.45 -34.47
N ALA A 10 3.57 5.64 -34.91
CA ALA A 10 2.51 5.09 -34.10
C ALA A 10 3.13 4.22 -33.00
N ALA A 11 3.42 4.82 -31.85
CA ALA A 11 3.44 4.07 -30.60
C ALA A 11 1.98 3.74 -30.29
N ALA A 12 1.51 2.61 -30.84
CA ALA A 12 0.26 2.01 -30.46
C ALA A 12 0.34 1.64 -28.98
N PHE A 13 -0.02 2.58 -28.10
CA PHE A 13 -0.62 2.20 -26.83
C PHE A 13 -1.89 1.46 -27.18
N LEU A 14 -1.82 0.13 -27.19
CA LEU A 14 -3.00 -0.69 -27.07
C LEU A 14 -3.60 -0.35 -25.70
N PHE A 15 -4.44 0.69 -25.67
CA PHE A 15 -5.63 0.66 -24.85
C PHE A 15 -6.43 -0.54 -25.36
N THR A 16 -6.10 -1.72 -24.83
CA THR A 16 -7.07 -2.79 -24.80
C THR A 16 -8.25 -2.20 -24.06
N ALA A 17 -9.30 -1.87 -24.82
CA ALA A 17 -10.61 -1.65 -24.27
C ALA A 17 -10.91 -2.91 -23.48
N VAL A 18 -10.74 -2.83 -22.17
CA VAL A 18 -11.30 -3.83 -21.26
C VAL A 18 -12.79 -3.73 -21.54
N ALA A 19 -13.31 -4.71 -22.29
CA ALA A 19 -14.75 -4.90 -22.41
C ALA A 19 -15.31 -4.82 -20.99
N PRO A 20 -16.49 -4.21 -20.76
CA PRO A 20 -17.10 -4.22 -19.45
C PRO A 20 -17.44 -5.67 -19.11
N SER A 21 -16.48 -6.36 -18.50
CA SER A 21 -16.71 -7.60 -17.77
C SER A 21 -17.87 -7.28 -16.86
N ALA A 22 -18.99 -7.98 -17.02
CA ALA A 22 -20.18 -7.85 -16.20
C ALA A 22 -19.74 -7.56 -14.76
N SER A 23 -19.96 -6.32 -14.33
CA SER A 23 -19.38 -5.77 -13.10
C SER A 23 -19.78 -6.69 -11.95
N ALA A 24 -18.84 -7.52 -11.53
CA ALA A 24 -18.98 -8.24 -10.30
C ALA A 24 -18.90 -7.16 -9.22
N GLY A 25 -19.99 -6.94 -8.47
CA GLY A 25 -20.09 -5.85 -7.51
C GLY A 25 -18.92 -5.80 -6.50
N PRO A 26 -18.84 -4.75 -5.67
CA PRO A 26 -17.68 -4.42 -4.82
C PRO A 26 -17.25 -5.51 -3.83
N PHE A 27 -18.06 -6.56 -3.66
CA PHE A 27 -17.76 -7.70 -2.80
C PHE A 27 -17.89 -9.04 -3.55
N SER A 28 -17.60 -9.04 -4.85
CA SER A 28 -17.65 -10.25 -5.68
C SER A 28 -16.74 -11.39 -5.19
N PHE A 29 -15.70 -11.07 -4.42
CA PHE A 29 -14.83 -12.03 -3.74
C PHE A 29 -15.53 -12.82 -2.62
N LEU A 30 -16.70 -12.35 -2.15
CA LEU A 30 -17.57 -13.03 -1.18
C LEU A 30 -18.63 -13.93 -1.86
N ASN A 31 -18.56 -14.13 -3.18
CA ASN A 31 -19.52 -14.95 -3.91
C ASN A 31 -19.64 -16.35 -3.29
N PRO A 32 -20.85 -16.81 -2.89
CA PRO A 32 -21.07 -18.10 -2.27
C PRO A 32 -20.60 -19.30 -3.11
N LYS A 33 -20.49 -19.12 -4.43
CA LYS A 33 -20.07 -20.17 -5.38
C LYS A 33 -18.55 -20.41 -5.40
N ASN A 34 -17.75 -19.46 -4.90
CA ASN A 34 -16.29 -19.57 -4.75
C ASN A 34 -15.84 -18.73 -3.56
N PRO A 35 -16.20 -19.11 -2.32
CA PRO A 35 -15.87 -18.32 -1.15
C PRO A 35 -14.35 -18.37 -0.94
N LYS A 36 -13.62 -17.34 -1.38
CA LYS A 36 -12.26 -17.10 -0.89
C LYS A 36 -12.39 -16.70 0.57
N ARG A 37 -12.47 -17.70 1.45
CA ARG A 37 -12.66 -17.50 2.89
C ARG A 37 -11.50 -16.67 3.42
N ILE A 38 -11.81 -15.50 3.97
CA ILE A 38 -10.83 -14.62 4.59
C ILE A 38 -10.21 -15.38 5.76
N LYS A 39 -8.90 -15.68 5.68
CA LYS A 39 -8.19 -16.40 6.73
C LYS A 39 -7.83 -15.46 7.86
N THR A 40 -7.38 -14.26 7.51
CA THR A 40 -7.00 -13.22 8.44
C THR A 40 -7.48 -11.89 7.87
N LEU A 41 -8.21 -11.11 8.66
CA LEU A 41 -8.39 -9.68 8.39
C LEU A 41 -7.27 -8.93 9.12
N ILE A 42 -6.46 -8.15 8.40
CA ILE A 42 -5.41 -7.33 9.00
C ILE A 42 -6.02 -5.99 9.41
N VAL A 43 -5.83 -5.57 10.66
CA VAL A 43 -6.41 -4.30 11.18
C VAL A 43 -5.31 -3.45 11.79
N THR A 44 -5.25 -2.16 11.40
CA THR A 44 -4.29 -1.20 11.94
C THR A 44 -4.72 0.23 11.60
N GLY A 45 -4.22 1.24 12.31
CA GLY A 45 -4.51 2.65 12.03
C GLY A 45 -3.96 3.11 10.69
N ASN A 46 -4.62 4.09 10.07
CA ASN A 46 -4.27 4.65 8.77
C ASN A 46 -3.04 5.59 8.80
N PHE A 47 -1.93 5.14 9.38
CA PHE A 47 -0.66 5.86 9.35
C PHE A 47 0.28 5.27 8.28
N VAL A 48 1.22 6.07 7.78
CA VAL A 48 2.12 5.65 6.68
C VAL A 48 2.87 4.35 6.98
N LYS A 49 3.48 4.23 8.17
CA LYS A 49 4.31 3.07 8.53
C LYS A 49 3.47 1.80 8.76
N SER A 50 2.32 1.94 9.41
CA SER A 50 1.41 0.82 9.70
C SER A 50 0.75 0.30 8.42
N ARG A 51 0.22 1.22 7.61
CA ARG A 51 -0.41 0.93 6.32
C ARG A 51 0.55 0.24 5.36
N MET A 52 1.81 0.70 5.29
CA MET A 52 2.83 0.10 4.44
C MET A 52 3.08 -1.37 4.78
N LEU A 53 3.16 -1.72 6.08
CA LEU A 53 3.31 -3.12 6.49
C LEU A 53 2.06 -3.94 6.13
N ALA A 54 0.86 -3.38 6.38
CA ALA A 54 -0.40 -4.04 6.06
C ALA A 54 -0.53 -4.33 4.55
N GLU A 55 -0.22 -3.36 3.69
CA GLU A 55 -0.22 -3.52 2.23
C GLU A 55 0.82 -4.55 1.76
N LEU A 56 2.00 -4.58 2.38
CA LEU A 56 2.99 -5.61 2.09
C LEU A 56 2.49 -7.02 2.48
N ILE A 57 1.81 -7.15 3.62
CA ILE A 57 1.17 -8.41 4.03
C ILE A 57 0.09 -8.81 3.02
N GLN A 58 -0.78 -7.88 2.61
CA GLN A 58 -1.82 -8.12 1.62
C GLN A 58 -1.21 -8.56 0.28
N PHE A 59 -0.19 -7.87 -0.21
CA PHE A 59 0.51 -8.24 -1.45
C PHE A 59 1.06 -9.68 -1.40
N ARG A 60 1.56 -10.11 -0.24
CA ARG A 60 2.12 -11.47 -0.05
C ARG A 60 1.06 -12.55 0.16
N THR A 61 -0.12 -12.21 0.69
CA THR A 61 -1.06 -13.20 1.23
C THR A 61 -2.48 -13.10 0.66
N ASN A 62 -2.78 -12.06 -0.12
CA ASN A 62 -4.10 -11.65 -0.58
C ASN A 62 -5.13 -11.54 0.57
N GLN A 63 -4.68 -11.33 1.81
CA GLN A 63 -5.56 -11.09 2.94
C GLN A 63 -5.98 -9.61 2.94
N PRO A 64 -7.28 -9.33 3.20
CA PRO A 64 -7.77 -7.96 3.21
C PRO A 64 -7.26 -7.18 4.43
N ILE A 65 -7.32 -5.86 4.30
CA ILE A 65 -6.91 -4.90 5.33
C ILE A 65 -8.13 -4.06 5.69
N LEU A 66 -8.27 -3.72 6.97
CA LEU A 66 -9.14 -2.67 7.45
C LEU A 66 -8.29 -1.63 8.17
N LEU A 67 -8.28 -0.41 7.64
CA LEU A 67 -7.55 0.72 8.19
C LEU A 67 -8.48 1.50 9.12
N LEU A 68 -8.07 1.63 10.38
CA LEU A 68 -8.79 2.38 11.39
C LEU A 68 -8.50 3.89 11.25
N PRO A 69 -9.47 4.76 11.59
CA PRO A 69 -9.29 6.21 11.61
C PRO A 69 -8.11 6.65 12.48
N THR A 70 -7.49 7.78 12.12
CA THR A 70 -6.36 8.36 12.86
C THR A 70 -6.74 9.67 13.55
N GLY A 71 -7.15 9.57 14.82
CA GLY A 71 -7.45 10.74 15.65
C GLY A 71 -8.81 11.37 15.39
N SER A 72 -8.95 12.66 15.74
CA SER A 72 -10.24 13.36 15.75
C SER A 72 -10.68 13.94 14.40
N GLU A 73 -9.77 14.08 13.43
CA GLU A 73 -10.06 14.71 12.13
C GLU A 73 -10.36 13.70 11.02
N GLU A 74 -9.73 12.52 11.07
CA GLU A 74 -10.01 11.42 10.15
C GLU A 74 -10.87 10.40 10.87
N THR A 75 -12.16 10.33 10.51
CA THR A 75 -13.16 9.44 11.13
C THR A 75 -13.50 8.23 10.27
N THR A 76 -13.01 8.21 9.02
CA THR A 76 -13.34 7.19 8.03
C THR A 76 -12.46 5.95 8.19
N MET A 77 -13.08 4.77 8.15
CA MET A 77 -12.35 3.51 7.98
C MET A 77 -12.21 3.18 6.49
N TYR A 78 -11.09 2.55 6.13
CA TYR A 78 -10.87 2.08 4.77
C TYR A 78 -10.66 0.57 4.74
N PHE A 79 -11.53 -0.14 4.04
CA PHE A 79 -11.37 -1.56 3.74
C PHE A 79 -10.67 -1.73 2.40
N LEU A 80 -9.54 -2.44 2.38
CA LEU A 80 -8.84 -2.84 1.16
C LEU A 80 -9.11 -4.32 0.91
N GLY A 81 -9.92 -4.59 -0.12
CA GLY A 81 -10.29 -5.94 -0.52
C GLY A 81 -9.13 -6.73 -1.13
N PRO A 82 -9.26 -8.06 -1.28
CA PRO A 82 -8.25 -8.90 -1.95
C PRO A 82 -8.02 -8.53 -3.43
N ASP A 83 -8.92 -7.76 -4.03
CA ASP A 83 -8.86 -7.22 -5.39
C ASP A 83 -8.18 -5.84 -5.46
N LEU A 84 -7.60 -5.37 -4.35
CA LEU A 84 -6.91 -4.09 -4.21
C LEU A 84 -7.82 -2.87 -4.40
N GLN A 85 -9.14 -3.06 -4.33
CA GLN A 85 -10.09 -1.95 -4.28
C GLN A 85 -10.23 -1.47 -2.83
N ALA A 86 -10.30 -0.14 -2.67
CA ALA A 86 -10.53 0.50 -1.39
C ALA A 86 -11.99 0.93 -1.27
N TYR A 87 -12.59 0.67 -0.11
CA TYR A 87 -13.96 1.01 0.22
C TYR A 87 -13.99 1.77 1.55
N GLU A 88 -14.79 2.81 1.62
CA GLU A 88 -15.07 3.53 2.86
C GLU A 88 -16.09 2.74 3.68
N ILE A 89 -15.82 2.60 4.97
CA ILE A 89 -16.69 1.96 5.94
C ILE A 89 -17.02 2.98 7.02
N ASP A 90 -18.30 3.13 7.31
CA ASP A 90 -18.75 3.97 8.42
C ASP A 90 -18.35 3.34 9.75
N LEU A 91 -17.95 4.18 10.70
CA LEU A 91 -17.52 3.74 12.03
C LEU A 91 -18.59 2.89 12.73
N ASP A 92 -19.86 3.30 12.60
CA ASP A 92 -21.00 2.62 13.20
C ASP A 92 -21.26 1.23 12.58
N ASP A 93 -20.77 0.99 11.36
CA ASP A 93 -20.92 -0.28 10.64
C ASP A 93 -19.75 -1.25 10.90
N PHE A 94 -18.73 -0.86 11.69
CA PHE A 94 -17.51 -1.63 11.87
C PHE A 94 -17.74 -3.09 12.29
N LYS A 95 -18.50 -3.32 13.36
CA LYS A 95 -18.77 -4.67 13.88
C LYS A 95 -19.55 -5.51 12.88
N ASP A 96 -20.60 -4.94 12.29
CA ASP A 96 -21.46 -5.62 11.32
C ASP A 96 -20.71 -5.94 10.03
N PHE A 97 -19.84 -5.04 9.59
CA PHE A 97 -18.97 -5.24 8.45
C PHE A 97 -17.98 -6.38 8.69
N VAL A 98 -17.32 -6.43 9.85
CA VAL A 98 -16.42 -7.54 10.19
C VAL A 98 -17.19 -8.86 10.31
N ALA A 99 -18.38 -8.84 10.89
CA ALA A 99 -19.26 -10.01 10.98
C ALA A 99 -19.70 -10.51 9.59
N PHE A 100 -19.97 -9.59 8.65
CA PHE A 100 -20.28 -9.90 7.25
C PHE A 100 -19.10 -10.55 6.52
N LEU A 101 -17.87 -10.08 6.75
CA LEU A 101 -16.66 -10.65 6.17
C LEU A 101 -16.35 -12.08 6.66
N GLN A 102 -16.82 -12.44 7.86
CA GLN A 102 -16.59 -13.74 8.52
C GLN A 102 -15.11 -14.22 8.45
N PRO A 103 -14.13 -13.39 8.87
CA PRO A 103 -12.73 -13.81 8.86
C PRO A 103 -12.50 -14.94 9.87
N LYS A 104 -11.59 -15.89 9.59
CA LYS A 104 -11.25 -16.91 10.60
C LYS A 104 -10.57 -16.30 11.84
N LYS A 105 -9.87 -15.17 11.66
CA LYS A 105 -9.29 -14.35 12.73
C LYS A 105 -9.11 -12.92 12.28
N VAL A 106 -9.07 -12.01 13.23
CA VAL A 106 -8.72 -10.61 13.03
C VAL A 106 -7.36 -10.38 13.70
N LEU A 107 -6.39 -9.86 12.94
CA LEU A 107 -5.05 -9.58 13.43
C LEU A 107 -4.84 -8.07 13.51
N PHE A 108 -4.82 -7.55 14.74
CA PHE A 108 -4.51 -6.16 15.04
C PHE A 108 -3.00 -5.95 15.10
N LEU A 109 -2.51 -4.89 14.44
CA LEU A 109 -1.11 -4.52 14.40
C LEU A 109 -0.88 -3.15 15.04
N GLY A 110 0.05 -3.10 15.99
CA GLY A 110 0.48 -1.87 16.67
C GLY A 110 -0.04 -1.77 18.10
N ASP A 111 0.48 -0.78 18.81
CA ASP A 111 0.00 -0.42 20.15
C ASP A 111 -1.34 0.33 20.10
N LYS A 112 -1.82 0.81 21.25
CA LYS A 112 -3.09 1.53 21.38
C LYS A 112 -3.26 2.75 20.46
N ASN A 113 -2.17 3.31 19.91
CA ASN A 113 -2.25 4.45 18.99
C ASN A 113 -2.61 4.00 17.55
N TYR A 114 -2.44 2.72 17.25
CA TYR A 114 -2.70 2.12 15.94
C TYR A 114 -3.81 1.07 15.98
N ALA A 115 -3.99 0.38 17.10
CA ALA A 115 -5.06 -0.55 17.35
C ALA A 115 -5.68 -0.24 18.72
N PRO A 116 -6.53 0.80 18.81
CA PRO A 116 -7.19 1.16 20.05
C PRO A 116 -8.00 -0.01 20.62
N PRO A 117 -7.92 -0.28 21.94
CA PRO A 117 -8.62 -1.42 22.57
C PRO A 117 -10.12 -1.45 22.32
N GLU A 118 -10.76 -0.29 22.14
CA GLU A 118 -12.20 -0.17 21.91
C GLU A 118 -12.64 -0.99 20.69
N TYR A 119 -11.87 -0.98 19.61
CA TYR A 119 -12.14 -1.77 18.40
C TYR A 119 -11.89 -3.27 18.62
N ILE A 120 -10.96 -3.64 19.50
CA ILE A 120 -10.63 -5.03 19.79
C ILE A 120 -11.75 -5.65 20.63
N ASP A 121 -12.20 -4.90 21.66
CA ASP A 121 -13.24 -5.30 22.58
C ASP A 121 -14.59 -5.45 21.87
N GLU A 122 -14.92 -4.52 20.98
CA GLU A 122 -16.17 -4.55 20.18
C GLU A 122 -16.29 -5.82 19.31
N LEU A 123 -15.16 -6.33 18.81
CA LEU A 123 -15.13 -7.54 17.98
C LEU A 123 -15.12 -8.86 18.77
N GLY A 124 -14.94 -8.82 20.10
CA GLY A 124 -14.76 -10.02 20.93
C GLY A 124 -15.91 -11.03 20.83
N GLU A 125 -17.11 -10.58 20.46
CA GLU A 125 -18.30 -11.43 20.29
C GLU A 125 -18.44 -12.04 18.88
N VAL A 126 -17.79 -11.46 17.86
CA VAL A 126 -18.05 -11.80 16.45
C VAL A 126 -16.86 -12.43 15.74
N ALA A 127 -15.63 -12.24 16.24
CA ALA A 127 -14.43 -12.81 15.64
C ALA A 127 -13.35 -13.14 16.67
N THR A 128 -12.50 -14.13 16.36
CA THR A 128 -11.28 -14.38 17.13
C THR A 128 -10.25 -13.28 16.84
N THR A 129 -9.88 -12.50 17.85
CA THR A 129 -8.94 -11.37 17.74
C THR A 129 -7.55 -11.73 18.26
N TRP A 130 -6.51 -11.45 17.47
CA TRP A 130 -5.10 -11.57 17.84
C TRP A 130 -4.46 -10.18 17.75
N VAL A 131 -3.50 -9.88 18.62
CA VAL A 131 -2.87 -8.56 18.68
C VAL A 131 -1.34 -8.71 18.69
N VAL A 132 -0.67 -8.02 17.78
CA VAL A 132 0.79 -7.80 17.83
C VAL A 132 1.02 -6.40 18.39
N ASN A 133 1.11 -6.32 19.71
CA ASN A 133 1.16 -5.06 20.46
C ASN A 133 2.60 -4.58 20.65
N SER A 134 3.02 -3.60 19.84
CA SER A 134 4.29 -2.88 19.99
C SER A 134 4.21 -1.51 19.32
N GLY A 135 5.06 -0.58 19.74
CA GLY A 135 5.32 0.67 19.01
C GLY A 135 6.46 0.54 17.99
N ASP A 136 7.20 -0.58 18.01
CA ASP A 136 8.31 -0.85 17.11
C ASP A 136 7.81 -1.67 15.90
N TRP A 137 7.78 -1.02 14.74
CA TRP A 137 7.30 -1.61 13.50
C TRP A 137 8.22 -2.69 12.91
N GLU A 138 9.51 -2.68 13.24
CA GLU A 138 10.41 -3.78 12.88
C GLU A 138 10.04 -5.04 13.67
N GLN A 139 9.80 -4.88 14.98
CA GLN A 139 9.37 -5.97 15.84
C GLN A 139 7.99 -6.54 15.43
N ILE A 140 7.06 -5.66 15.01
CA ILE A 140 5.77 -6.10 14.48
C ILE A 140 5.98 -6.91 13.20
N ALA A 141 6.78 -6.41 12.25
CA ALA A 141 7.04 -7.11 10.99
C ALA A 141 7.67 -8.49 11.22
N PHE A 142 8.63 -8.59 12.15
CA PHE A 142 9.23 -9.86 12.56
C PHE A 142 8.21 -10.84 13.17
N SER A 143 7.38 -10.33 14.08
CA SER A 143 6.35 -11.16 14.72
C SER A 143 5.32 -11.68 13.71
N VAL A 144 4.91 -10.83 12.77
CA VAL A 144 3.98 -11.21 11.70
C VAL A 144 4.63 -12.20 10.73
N GLU A 145 5.91 -12.01 10.37
CA GLU A 145 6.68 -12.94 9.54
C GLU A 145 6.64 -14.36 10.12
N GLU A 146 6.94 -14.51 11.41
CA GLU A 146 6.94 -15.79 12.10
C GLU A 146 5.53 -16.40 12.20
N VAL A 147 4.55 -15.62 12.66
CA VAL A 147 3.19 -16.11 12.93
C VAL A 147 2.45 -16.46 11.65
N MET A 148 2.59 -15.64 10.60
CA MET A 148 1.93 -15.86 9.30
C MET A 148 2.79 -16.67 8.33
N ARG A 149 4.05 -16.98 8.69
CA ARG A 149 5.04 -17.69 7.87
C ARG A 149 5.29 -17.00 6.52
N ILE A 150 5.39 -15.68 6.53
CA ILE A 150 5.61 -14.86 5.33
C ILE A 150 7.10 -14.61 5.16
N ARG A 151 7.75 -15.38 4.28
CA ARG A 151 9.20 -15.28 4.06
C ARG A 151 9.62 -13.86 3.69
N LYS A 152 10.67 -13.35 4.36
CA LYS A 152 11.34 -12.07 4.08
C LYS A 152 10.46 -10.83 4.30
N LEU A 153 9.32 -10.95 4.97
CA LEU A 153 8.43 -9.82 5.22
C LEU A 153 9.16 -8.67 5.94
N THR A 154 9.91 -9.00 6.99
CA THR A 154 10.67 -8.04 7.80
C THR A 154 11.72 -7.32 6.96
N PHE A 155 12.49 -8.08 6.18
CA PHE A 155 13.51 -7.51 5.30
C PHE A 155 12.92 -6.56 4.28
N ASP A 156 11.87 -6.98 3.57
CA ASP A 156 11.21 -6.14 2.55
C ASP A 156 10.61 -4.89 3.17
N TYR A 157 10.01 -5.00 4.36
CA TYR A 157 9.48 -3.87 5.11
C TYR A 157 10.56 -2.85 5.48
N LEU A 158 11.72 -3.31 5.99
CA LEU A 158 12.85 -2.43 6.31
C LEU A 158 13.42 -1.73 5.07
N VAL A 159 13.44 -2.41 3.92
CA VAL A 159 13.82 -1.78 2.64
C VAL A 159 12.86 -0.65 2.28
N LEU A 160 11.55 -0.86 2.42
CA LEU A 160 10.54 0.17 2.14
C LEU A 160 10.64 1.35 3.12
N LEU A 161 10.87 1.09 4.42
CA LEU A 161 11.08 2.15 5.41
C LEU A 161 12.30 3.01 5.06
N LYS A 162 13.41 2.38 4.67
CA LYS A 162 14.61 3.12 4.24
C LYS A 162 14.35 3.98 3.01
N GLN A 163 13.61 3.46 2.03
CA GLN A 163 13.23 4.24 0.84
C GLN A 163 12.33 5.43 1.19
N LEU A 164 11.39 5.26 2.13
CA LEU A 164 10.56 6.34 2.63
C LEU A 164 11.41 7.42 3.31
N GLU A 165 12.33 7.03 4.18
CA GLU A 165 13.24 7.98 4.83
C GLU A 165 14.12 8.72 3.81
N GLU A 166 14.66 8.03 2.82
CA GLU A 166 15.49 8.65 1.77
C GLU A 166 14.69 9.62 0.90
N ARG A 167 13.40 9.36 0.69
CA ARG A 167 12.48 10.27 -0.01
C ARG A 167 12.18 11.52 0.80
N ASP A 168 11.97 11.37 2.10
CA ASP A 168 11.55 12.45 2.99
C ASP A 168 12.73 13.26 3.55
N ARG A 169 13.98 12.78 3.40
CA ARG A 169 15.18 13.56 3.71
C ARG A 169 15.25 14.81 2.82
N PRO A 170 15.43 16.02 3.41
CA PRO A 170 15.70 17.20 2.62
C PRO A 170 17.01 16.97 1.88
N LYS A 171 16.94 16.88 0.55
CA LYS A 171 18.14 16.82 -0.28
C LYS A 171 18.89 18.14 -0.07
N PRO A 172 20.18 18.12 0.26
CA PRO A 172 20.93 19.36 0.39
C PRO A 172 20.84 20.09 -0.96
N SER A 173 20.38 21.35 -0.94
CA SER A 173 20.30 22.19 -2.14
C SER A 173 21.67 22.40 -2.77
N ILE A 174 22.75 22.17 -2.00
CA ILE A 174 24.14 22.28 -2.43
C ILE A 174 24.92 21.05 -1.92
N MET A 175 25.50 20.28 -2.84
CA MET A 175 26.52 19.27 -2.51
C MET A 175 27.91 19.87 -2.69
N ILE A 176 28.81 19.62 -1.74
CA ILE A 176 30.23 19.97 -1.86
C ILE A 176 31.02 18.68 -2.07
N ASN A 177 31.76 18.57 -3.17
CA ASN A 177 32.60 17.39 -3.40
C ASN A 177 33.91 17.46 -2.57
N PRO A 178 34.69 16.37 -2.45
CA PRO A 178 35.95 16.37 -1.70
C PRO A 178 37.02 17.36 -2.20
N LYS A 179 36.85 17.95 -3.40
CA LYS A 179 37.70 19.00 -3.95
C LYS A 179 37.19 20.42 -3.60
N GLY A 180 36.11 20.54 -2.85
CA GLY A 180 35.52 21.82 -2.44
C GLY A 180 34.54 22.44 -3.44
N GLU A 181 34.20 21.74 -4.53
CA GLU A 181 33.32 22.27 -5.57
C GLU A 181 31.83 22.14 -5.17
N LYS A 182 31.09 23.25 -5.26
CA LYS A 182 29.65 23.30 -4.99
C LYS A 182 28.84 22.89 -6.21
N ARG A 183 27.91 21.95 -6.06
CA ARG A 183 26.88 21.63 -7.05
C ARG A 183 25.50 21.88 -6.48
N VAL A 184 24.70 22.69 -7.16
CA VAL A 184 23.28 22.86 -6.84
C VAL A 184 22.55 21.58 -7.24
N VAL A 185 21.79 21.00 -6.31
CA VAL A 185 20.94 19.83 -6.60
C VAL A 185 19.65 20.36 -7.22
N PRO A 186 19.30 19.95 -8.46
CA PRO A 186 18.06 20.38 -9.10
C PRO A 186 16.84 20.01 -8.23
N THR A 187 16.01 21.01 -7.93
CA THR A 187 14.81 20.85 -7.09
C THR A 187 13.68 20.16 -7.85
N ASP A 188 13.67 20.23 -9.18
CA ASP A 188 12.62 19.68 -10.01
C ASP A 188 12.94 18.25 -10.50
N LYS A 189 12.01 17.32 -10.26
CA LYS A 189 12.08 15.94 -10.77
C LYS A 189 12.17 15.92 -12.29
N ALA A 190 11.54 16.85 -13.00
CA ALA A 190 11.58 16.92 -14.46
C ALA A 190 13.00 17.20 -15.01
N GLU A 191 13.80 18.01 -14.32
CA GLU A 191 15.19 18.28 -14.71
C GLU A 191 16.11 17.08 -14.50
N ILE A 192 15.85 16.26 -13.47
CA ILE A 192 16.62 15.05 -13.17
C ILE A 192 16.47 14.04 -14.32
N PHE A 193 15.26 13.87 -14.87
CA PHE A 193 14.99 12.92 -15.96
C PHE A 193 15.38 13.44 -17.36
N LYS A 194 15.44 14.76 -17.59
CA LYS A 194 15.87 15.37 -18.86
C LYS A 194 17.29 14.94 -19.29
N LYS A 195 18.17 14.66 -18.32
CA LYS A 195 19.53 14.14 -18.54
C LYS A 195 19.55 12.68 -19.00
N TYR A 196 18.52 11.91 -18.67
CA TYR A 196 18.40 10.49 -19.05
C TYR A 196 17.63 10.29 -20.36
N GLU A 197 16.71 11.20 -20.70
CA GLU A 197 16.02 11.21 -22.01
C GLU A 197 16.99 11.45 -23.18
N THR A 198 18.00 12.30 -23.01
CA THR A 198 18.97 12.61 -24.07
C THR A 198 20.03 11.52 -24.31
N LYS A 199 20.18 10.56 -23.39
CA LYS A 199 21.12 9.41 -23.55
C LYS A 199 20.47 8.15 -24.14
N GLY A 200 19.15 8.11 -24.27
CA GLY A 200 18.43 6.98 -24.88
C GLY A 200 18.49 6.93 -26.41
N SER A 201 18.88 8.02 -27.09
CA SER A 201 18.82 8.13 -28.56
C SER A 201 20.07 7.63 -29.31
N SER A 202 21.08 7.06 -28.63
CA SER A 202 22.37 6.71 -29.23
C SER A 202 22.53 5.22 -29.59
N TRP A 203 21.53 4.37 -29.38
CA TRP A 203 21.63 2.92 -29.62
C TRP A 203 20.79 2.42 -30.80
N GLU A 204 20.33 3.32 -31.68
CA GLU A 204 19.48 2.96 -32.83
C GLU A 204 20.15 3.12 -34.20
N ASN A 205 21.46 3.34 -34.26
CA ASN A 205 22.20 3.29 -35.54
C ASN A 205 23.59 2.67 -35.34
N GLU A 206 23.65 1.35 -35.26
CA GLU A 206 24.78 0.54 -35.75
C GLU A 206 24.24 -0.75 -36.39
#